data_AF-A0A0T9TXI0-F1
#
_entry.id   AF-A0A0T9TXI0-F1
#
_cell.length_a   1.000
_cell.length_b   1.000
_cell.length_c   1.000
_cell.angle_alpha   90.00
_cell.angle_beta   90.00
_cell.angle_gamma   90.00
#
_symmetry.space_group_name_H-M   'P 1'
#
loop_
_entity.id
_entity.type
_entity.pdbx_description
1 polymer ?
#
loop_
_entity_poly.entity_id
_entity_poly.type
_entity_poly.pdbx_seq_one_letter_code
_entity_poly.pdbx_strand_id
1 'polypeptide(L)'
;MKQNRQQGASTLAAVATLFALGLFLLSALHRQLDNIQQITAEDQHHLRVFNQATSSLAWGINQNWSFTLPWRAGAAWHCSDHPQYGLKACIKQSSLTGFFILRGESQPLGVHPPLMLYQRVKLNTNKNNREGYQLVKAAHGWLDFCPDKDTQFCLY
;
A
#
# COMPACT_ATOMS: atom_id res chain seq x y z
N MET A 1 8.73 74.15 29.66
CA MET A 1 9.81 73.21 30.04
C MET A 1 9.96 72.16 28.96
N LYS A 2 11.20 71.89 28.53
CA LYS A 2 11.55 71.05 27.39
C LYS A 2 11.12 69.60 27.59
N GLN A 3 10.45 69.04 26.58
CA GLN A 3 10.09 67.63 26.49
C GLN A 3 11.39 66.84 26.25
N ASN A 4 11.91 66.18 27.29
CA ASN A 4 13.07 65.29 27.16
C ASN A 4 12.68 64.12 26.24
N ARG A 5 13.19 64.15 25.02
CA ARG A 5 12.98 63.12 24.00
C ARG A 5 13.74 61.86 24.44
N GLN A 6 13.04 60.94 25.10
CA GLN A 6 13.56 59.65 25.57
C GLN A 6 14.01 58.79 24.37
N GLN A 7 15.31 58.76 24.08
CA GLN A 7 15.87 57.97 22.96
C GLN A 7 15.94 56.46 23.27
N GLY A 8 16.04 56.05 24.54
CA GLY A 8 16.15 54.64 24.94
C GLY A 8 14.85 53.81 24.85
N ALA A 9 13.68 54.47 24.89
CA ALA A 9 12.40 53.77 24.70
C ALA A 9 12.21 53.30 23.25
N SER A 10 12.73 54.07 22.28
CA SER A 10 12.61 53.75 20.86
C SER A 10 13.48 52.56 20.44
N THR A 11 14.66 52.40 21.04
CA THR A 11 15.56 51.26 20.76
C THR A 11 15.02 49.96 21.35
N LEU A 12 14.43 50.03 22.55
CA LEU A 12 13.85 48.87 23.22
C LEU A 12 12.59 48.37 22.49
N ALA A 13 11.76 49.29 21.99
CA ALA A 13 10.63 48.96 21.10
C ALA A 13 11.11 48.28 19.80
N ALA A 14 12.18 48.79 19.16
CA ALA A 14 12.73 48.18 17.96
C ALA A 14 13.21 46.74 18.21
N VAL A 15 13.96 46.51 19.30
CA VAL A 15 14.43 45.17 19.68
C VAL A 15 13.25 44.24 19.99
N ALA A 16 12.24 44.71 20.71
CA ALA A 16 11.03 43.93 20.97
C ALA A 16 10.29 43.55 19.68
N THR A 17 10.19 44.48 18.71
CA THR A 17 9.58 44.18 17.41
C THR A 17 10.39 43.17 16.60
N LEU A 18 11.72 43.23 16.65
CA LEU A 18 12.60 42.24 16.01
C LEU A 18 12.42 40.84 16.63
N PHE A 19 12.37 40.76 17.96
CA PHE A 19 12.08 39.50 18.65
C PHE A 19 10.69 38.96 18.30
N ALA A 20 9.68 39.81 18.26
CA ALA A 20 8.33 39.42 17.88
C ALA A 20 8.28 38.86 16.44
N LEU A 21 8.92 39.55 15.49
CA LEU A 21 9.03 39.07 14.10
C LEU A 21 9.78 37.74 14.00
N GLY A 22 10.86 37.57 14.77
CA GLY A 22 11.60 36.31 14.85
C GLY A 22 10.74 35.16 15.38
N LEU A 23 9.93 35.41 16.41
CA LEU A 23 8.99 34.41 16.94
C LEU A 23 7.90 34.06 15.92
N PHE A 24 7.32 35.06 15.24
CA PHE A 24 6.33 34.81 14.19
C PHE A 24 6.91 33.98 13.04
N LEU A 25 8.13 34.29 12.59
CA LEU A 25 8.82 33.52 11.56
C LEU A 25 9.06 32.07 12.01
N LEU A 26 9.54 31.87 13.24
CA LEU A 26 9.80 30.55 13.79
C LEU A 26 8.52 29.73 13.94
N SER A 27 7.44 30.33 14.41
CA SER A 27 6.13 29.67 14.53
C SER A 27 5.57 29.28 13.16
N ALA A 28 5.72 30.14 12.14
CA ALA A 28 5.30 29.82 10.78
C ALA A 28 6.12 28.65 10.20
N LEU A 29 7.43 28.65 10.40
CA LEU A 29 8.32 27.57 9.95
C LEU A 29 8.01 26.25 10.66
N HIS A 30 7.75 26.29 11.97
CA HIS A 30 7.37 25.11 12.74
C HIS A 30 6.09 24.47 12.19
N ARG A 31 5.05 25.29 11.96
CA ARG A 31 3.79 24.82 11.38
C ARG A 31 3.96 24.27 9.96
N GLN A 32 4.86 24.85 9.17
CA GLN A 32 5.16 24.34 7.83
C GLN A 32 5.85 22.98 7.90
N LEU A 33 6.80 22.79 8.82
CA LEU A 33 7.49 21.52 9.02
C LEU A 33 6.51 20.42 9.44
N ASP A 34 5.64 20.71 10.40
CA ASP A 34 4.67 19.75 10.91
C ASP A 34 3.73 19.26 9.79
N ASN A 35 3.25 20.19 8.95
CA ASN A 35 2.42 19.84 7.79
C ASN A 35 3.17 18.94 6.79
N ILE A 36 4.45 19.22 6.50
CA ILE A 36 5.25 18.41 5.58
C ILE A 36 5.49 17.02 6.15
N GLN A 37 5.76 16.91 7.45
CA GLN A 37 5.95 15.62 8.12
C GLN A 37 4.70 14.76 8.03
N GLN A 38 3.52 15.34 8.25
CA GLN A 38 2.24 14.62 8.13
C GLN A 38 2.02 14.10 6.71
N ILE A 39 2.14 14.97 5.69
CA ILE A 39 1.97 14.57 4.28
C ILE A 39 2.96 13.45 3.91
N THR A 40 4.23 13.61 4.30
CA THR A 40 5.27 12.61 4.00
C THR A 40 4.97 11.27 4.67
N ALA A 41 4.45 11.27 5.89
CA ALA A 41 4.12 10.04 6.61
C ALA A 41 2.97 9.27 5.93
N GLU A 42 1.94 9.98 5.45
CA GLU A 42 0.83 9.39 4.70
C GLU A 42 1.30 8.82 3.35
N ASP A 43 2.12 9.57 2.59
CA ASP A 43 2.67 9.09 1.32
C ASP A 43 3.54 7.85 1.51
N GLN A 44 4.43 7.87 2.50
CA GLN A 44 5.26 6.71 2.84
C GLN A 44 4.41 5.50 3.24
N HIS A 45 3.32 5.74 3.96
CA HIS A 45 2.40 4.69 4.35
C HIS A 45 1.77 4.02 3.12
N HIS A 46 1.18 4.80 2.21
CA HIS A 46 0.56 4.27 0.99
C HIS A 46 1.58 3.53 0.11
N LEU A 47 2.79 4.07 -0.05
CA LEU A 47 3.85 3.42 -0.81
C LEU A 47 4.28 2.09 -0.19
N ARG A 48 4.44 2.01 1.13
CA ARG A 48 4.81 0.76 1.82
C ARG A 48 3.74 -0.31 1.63
N VAL A 49 2.47 0.04 1.84
CA VAL A 49 1.34 -0.89 1.71
C VAL A 49 1.20 -1.39 0.27
N PHE A 50 1.32 -0.49 -0.72
CA PHE A 50 1.31 -0.84 -2.15
C PHE A 50 2.48 -1.75 -2.54
N ASN A 51 3.70 -1.42 -2.11
CA ASN A 51 4.89 -2.22 -2.40
C ASN A 51 4.82 -3.60 -1.73
N GLN A 52 4.24 -3.70 -0.53
CA GLN A 52 4.02 -4.98 0.13
C GLN A 52 3.04 -5.85 -0.67
N ALA A 53 1.88 -5.32 -1.08
CA ALA A 53 0.92 -6.06 -1.89
C ALA A 53 1.49 -6.47 -3.25
N THR A 54 2.28 -5.60 -3.88
CA THR A 54 2.97 -5.89 -5.16
C THR A 54 4.02 -6.98 -4.99
N SER A 55 4.80 -6.93 -3.89
CA SER A 55 5.78 -7.95 -3.56
C SER A 55 5.12 -9.29 -3.28
N SER A 56 4.00 -9.29 -2.54
CA SER A 56 3.18 -10.48 -2.29
C SER A 56 2.68 -11.11 -3.58
N LEU A 57 2.20 -10.29 -4.52
CA LEU A 57 1.73 -10.75 -5.83
C LEU A 57 2.87 -11.35 -6.65
N ALA A 58 4.02 -10.67 -6.72
CA ALA A 58 5.21 -11.13 -7.43
C ALA A 58 5.76 -12.44 -6.86
N TRP A 59 5.79 -12.55 -5.54
CA TRP A 59 6.17 -13.78 -4.84
C TRP A 59 5.20 -14.92 -5.15
N GLY A 60 3.88 -14.67 -5.07
CA GLY A 60 2.83 -15.66 -5.35
C GLY A 60 2.87 -16.21 -6.77
N ILE A 61 3.29 -15.42 -7.76
CA ILE A 61 3.48 -15.88 -9.15
C ILE A 61 4.58 -16.96 -9.22
N ASN A 62 5.64 -16.80 -8.43
CA ASN A 62 6.80 -17.69 -8.43
C ASN A 62 6.66 -18.90 -7.50
N GLN A 63 5.53 -19.01 -6.77
CA GLN A 63 5.27 -20.15 -5.91
C GLN A 63 4.86 -21.39 -6.72
N ASN A 64 5.15 -22.55 -6.14
CA ASN A 64 4.61 -23.81 -6.60
C ASN A 64 3.34 -24.13 -5.81
N TRP A 65 2.19 -24.06 -6.47
CA TRP A 65 0.89 -24.15 -5.80
C TRP A 65 0.38 -25.59 -5.73
N SER A 66 -0.05 -26.03 -4.56
CA SER A 66 -0.58 -27.39 -4.35
C SER A 66 -2.08 -27.35 -4.01
N PHE A 67 -2.93 -27.47 -5.03
CA PHE A 67 -4.38 -27.56 -4.87
C PHE A 67 -4.98 -28.63 -5.78
N THR A 68 -6.17 -29.12 -5.45
CA THR A 68 -6.86 -30.16 -6.22
C THR A 68 -7.83 -29.54 -7.23
N LEU A 69 -7.76 -29.94 -8.50
CA LEU A 69 -8.70 -29.55 -9.56
C LEU A 69 -9.72 -30.69 -9.84
N PRO A 70 -10.93 -30.40 -10.34
CA PRO A 70 -11.46 -29.08 -10.70
C PRO A 70 -12.03 -28.32 -9.50
N TRP A 71 -11.90 -26.99 -9.51
CA TRP A 71 -12.54 -26.14 -8.52
C TRP A 71 -14.02 -25.96 -8.84
N ARG A 72 -14.85 -25.84 -7.80
CA ARG A 72 -16.25 -25.45 -7.95
C ARG A 72 -16.33 -23.93 -8.00
N ALA A 73 -17.33 -23.41 -8.71
CA ALA A 73 -17.68 -21.98 -8.61
C ALA A 73 -17.91 -21.63 -7.13
N GLY A 74 -17.28 -20.54 -6.66
CA GLY A 74 -17.34 -20.14 -5.26
C GLY A 74 -16.41 -20.91 -4.29
N ALA A 75 -15.46 -21.71 -4.78
CA ALA A 75 -14.45 -22.33 -3.92
C ALA A 75 -13.67 -21.28 -3.10
N ALA A 76 -13.29 -21.62 -1.87
CA ALA A 76 -12.52 -20.72 -1.01
C ALA A 76 -11.15 -20.38 -1.63
N TRP A 77 -10.62 -19.21 -1.28
CA TRP A 77 -9.25 -18.84 -1.65
C TRP A 77 -8.25 -19.85 -1.07
N HIS A 78 -7.30 -20.28 -1.91
CA HIS A 78 -6.16 -21.05 -1.45
C HIS A 78 -4.99 -20.10 -1.23
N CYS A 79 -4.61 -19.88 0.03
CA CYS A 79 -3.63 -18.90 0.44
C CYS A 79 -2.30 -19.53 0.86
N SER A 80 -1.23 -18.79 0.63
CA SER A 80 0.12 -19.08 1.10
C SER A 80 0.71 -17.82 1.70
N ASP A 81 1.43 -18.00 2.80
CA ASP A 81 2.05 -16.92 3.59
C ASP A 81 3.57 -17.12 3.66
N HIS A 82 4.33 -16.04 3.53
CA HIS A 82 5.77 -15.99 3.76
C HIS A 82 6.05 -15.13 5.00
N PRO A 83 6.12 -15.72 6.21
CA PRO A 83 6.15 -14.97 7.46
C PRO A 83 7.37 -14.06 7.59
N GLN A 84 8.54 -14.48 7.14
CA GLN A 84 9.79 -13.70 7.22
C GLN A 84 9.69 -12.33 6.54
N TYR A 85 8.95 -12.23 5.43
CA TYR A 85 8.80 -11.00 4.65
C TYR A 85 7.37 -10.43 4.73
N GLY A 86 6.49 -11.06 5.52
CA GLY A 86 5.11 -10.62 5.65
C GLY A 86 4.29 -10.71 4.37
N LEU A 87 4.66 -11.59 3.44
CA LEU A 87 3.99 -11.69 2.14
C LEU A 87 2.84 -12.67 2.25
N LYS A 88 1.73 -12.35 1.59
CA LYS A 88 0.56 -13.21 1.53
C LYS A 88 -0.04 -13.18 0.14
N ALA A 89 -0.14 -14.35 -0.46
CA ALA A 89 -0.75 -14.51 -1.77
C ALA A 89 -1.85 -15.56 -1.71
N CYS A 90 -2.94 -15.33 -2.43
CA CYS A 90 -4.05 -16.26 -2.51
C CYS A 90 -4.43 -16.49 -3.97
N ILE A 91 -4.76 -17.72 -4.35
CA ILE A 91 -5.24 -18.05 -5.68
C ILE A 91 -6.69 -18.51 -5.64
N LYS A 92 -7.45 -18.13 -6.67
CA LYS A 92 -8.81 -18.59 -6.91
C LYS A 92 -9.11 -18.84 -8.39
N GLN A 93 -10.05 -19.75 -8.69
CA GLN A 93 -10.53 -19.93 -10.06
C GLN A 93 -11.24 -18.64 -10.52
N SER A 94 -10.97 -18.21 -11.76
CA SER A 94 -11.68 -17.06 -12.35
C SER A 94 -12.99 -17.51 -13.02
N SER A 95 -13.91 -16.58 -13.21
CA SER A 95 -15.09 -16.76 -14.06
C SER A 95 -14.71 -17.10 -15.51
N LEU A 96 -13.54 -16.63 -15.97
CA LEU A 96 -13.03 -16.91 -17.31
C LEU A 96 -12.36 -18.29 -17.36
N THR A 97 -12.87 -19.19 -18.21
CA THR A 97 -12.40 -20.56 -18.35
C THR A 97 -10.90 -20.64 -18.64
N GLY A 98 -10.19 -21.47 -17.88
CA GLY A 98 -8.74 -21.67 -18.02
C GLY A 98 -7.88 -20.58 -17.39
N PHE A 99 -8.48 -19.60 -16.72
CA PHE A 99 -7.78 -18.57 -15.96
C PHE A 99 -8.06 -18.68 -14.46
N PHE A 100 -7.10 -18.17 -13.70
CA PHE A 100 -7.15 -18.04 -12.25
C PHE A 100 -6.88 -16.59 -11.88
N ILE A 101 -7.31 -16.21 -10.69
CA ILE A 101 -7.02 -14.93 -10.07
C ILE A 101 -6.01 -15.20 -8.97
N LEU A 102 -4.86 -14.55 -9.06
CA LEU A 102 -3.92 -14.44 -7.97
C LEU A 102 -4.12 -13.10 -7.29
N ARG A 103 -4.23 -13.09 -5.96
CA ARG A 103 -4.35 -11.91 -5.11
C ARG A 103 -3.11 -11.79 -4.24
N GLY A 104 -2.46 -10.64 -4.25
CA GLY A 104 -1.40 -10.28 -3.32
C GLY A 104 -1.95 -9.32 -2.27
N GLU A 105 -1.69 -9.60 -0.99
CA GLU A 105 -2.17 -8.80 0.13
C GLU A 105 -1.01 -8.07 0.80
N SER A 106 -1.24 -6.82 1.20
CA SER A 106 -0.41 -6.18 2.21
C SER A 106 -0.69 -6.76 3.60
N GLN A 107 0.19 -6.50 4.55
CA GLN A 107 -0.17 -6.74 5.95
C GLN A 107 -1.29 -5.78 6.37
N PRO A 108 -2.24 -6.22 7.22
CA PRO A 108 -3.18 -5.31 7.85
C PRO A 108 -2.45 -4.37 8.81
N LEU A 109 -2.82 -3.10 8.83
CA LEU A 109 -2.24 -2.10 9.74
C LEU A 109 -3.34 -1.54 10.64
N GLY A 110 -3.38 -2.00 11.89
CA GLY A 110 -4.40 -1.62 12.85
C GLY A 110 -5.81 -2.02 12.40
N VAL A 111 -6.67 -1.02 12.17
CA VAL A 111 -8.08 -1.20 11.79
C VAL A 111 -8.28 -1.22 10.27
N HIS A 112 -7.26 -0.84 9.49
CA HIS A 112 -7.38 -0.78 8.03
C HIS A 112 -7.28 -2.18 7.41
N PRO A 113 -8.21 -2.55 6.51
CA PRO A 113 -8.10 -3.80 5.78
C PRO A 113 -6.82 -3.81 4.93
N PRO A 114 -6.26 -4.99 4.64
CA PRO A 114 -5.09 -5.08 3.78
C PRO A 114 -5.43 -4.57 2.38
N LEU A 115 -4.47 -3.88 1.76
CA LEU A 115 -4.55 -3.55 0.34
C LEU A 115 -4.40 -4.85 -0.46
N MET A 116 -5.28 -5.02 -1.44
CA MET A 116 -5.31 -6.22 -2.29
C MET A 116 -5.03 -5.81 -3.73
N LEU A 117 -4.05 -6.46 -4.36
CA LEU A 117 -3.78 -6.35 -5.79
C LEU A 117 -4.04 -7.69 -6.45
N TYR A 118 -4.49 -7.66 -7.70
CA TYR A 118 -4.92 -8.84 -8.43
C TYR A 118 -4.10 -9.01 -9.70
N GLN A 119 -3.85 -10.26 -10.05
CA GLN A 119 -3.25 -10.67 -11.31
C GLN A 119 -4.01 -11.86 -11.86
N ARG A 120 -4.54 -11.73 -13.07
CA ARG A 120 -5.02 -12.89 -13.81
C ARG A 120 -3.85 -13.74 -14.28
N VAL A 121 -3.93 -15.04 -14.06
CA VAL A 121 -2.88 -16.02 -14.35
C VAL A 121 -3.44 -17.26 -15.05
N LYS A 122 -2.56 -18.04 -15.67
CA LYS A 122 -2.83 -19.38 -16.21
C LYS A 122 -1.87 -20.38 -15.58
N LEU A 123 -2.25 -21.65 -15.61
CA LEU A 123 -1.31 -22.73 -15.25
C LEU A 123 -0.27 -22.89 -16.35
N ASN A 124 0.99 -23.07 -15.94
CA ASN A 124 2.08 -23.38 -16.85
C ASN A 124 1.97 -24.85 -17.28
N THR A 125 1.58 -25.09 -18.52
CA THR A 125 1.41 -26.45 -19.07
C THR A 125 2.73 -27.12 -19.47
N ASN A 126 3.85 -26.40 -19.44
CA ASN A 126 5.16 -26.88 -19.88
C ASN A 126 5.95 -27.61 -18.78
N LYS A 127 5.45 -27.65 -17.54
CA LYS A 127 6.11 -28.35 -16.43
C LYS A 127 5.28 -29.55 -15.98
N ASN A 128 5.98 -30.62 -15.61
CA ASN A 128 5.36 -31.84 -15.13
C ASN A 128 4.73 -31.53 -13.75
N ASN A 129 3.40 -31.42 -13.68
CA ASN A 129 2.63 -30.98 -12.51
C ASN A 129 2.62 -31.99 -11.34
N ARG A 130 3.64 -32.86 -11.22
CA ARG A 130 3.70 -33.91 -10.19
C ARG A 130 3.92 -33.35 -8.79
N GLU A 131 4.53 -32.16 -8.66
CA GLU A 131 4.86 -31.52 -7.38
C GLU A 131 4.03 -30.24 -7.11
N GLY A 132 3.17 -29.84 -8.05
CA GLY A 132 2.35 -28.64 -7.94
C GLY A 132 2.22 -27.89 -9.27
N TYR A 133 1.56 -26.74 -9.20
CA TYR A 133 1.24 -25.89 -10.34
C TYR A 133 2.04 -24.60 -10.30
N GLN A 134 2.75 -24.32 -11.40
CA GLN A 134 3.37 -23.01 -11.61
C GLN A 134 2.44 -22.10 -12.40
N LEU A 135 2.52 -20.80 -12.11
CA LEU A 135 1.66 -19.79 -12.72
C LEU A 135 2.40 -19.01 -13.81
N VAL A 136 1.65 -18.58 -14.81
CA VAL A 136 2.11 -17.62 -15.82
C VAL A 136 1.12 -16.45 -15.85
N LYS A 137 1.65 -15.22 -15.84
CA LYS A 137 0.83 -14.01 -15.94
C LYS A 137 0.06 -13.98 -17.26
N ALA A 138 -1.23 -13.67 -17.18
CA ALA A 138 -1.98 -13.27 -18.36
C ALA A 138 -1.58 -11.84 -18.77
N ALA A 139 -1.47 -11.59 -20.07
CA ALA A 139 -1.27 -10.25 -20.60
C ALA A 139 -2.41 -9.33 -20.13
N HIS A 140 -2.07 -8.10 -19.74
CA HIS A 140 -3.02 -7.10 -19.22
C HIS A 140 -3.90 -7.61 -18.06
N GLY A 141 -3.39 -8.57 -17.27
CA GLY A 141 -4.15 -9.18 -16.19
C GLY A 141 -3.97 -8.53 -14.81
N TRP A 142 -3.13 -7.50 -14.68
CA TRP A 142 -2.88 -6.80 -13.43
C TRP A 142 -3.97 -5.76 -13.16
N LEU A 143 -4.53 -5.76 -11.95
CA LEU A 143 -5.67 -4.93 -11.56
C LEU A 143 -5.59 -4.58 -10.06
N ASP A 144 -6.06 -3.40 -9.69
CA ASP A 144 -6.23 -2.93 -8.30
C ASP A 144 -7.63 -3.26 -7.74
N PHE A 145 -8.52 -3.79 -8.57
CA PHE A 145 -9.83 -4.32 -8.19
C PHE A 145 -9.98 -5.77 -8.61
N CYS A 146 -10.96 -6.47 -8.03
CA CYS A 146 -11.19 -7.86 -8.40
C CYS A 146 -11.69 -7.99 -9.85
N PRO A 147 -11.04 -8.80 -10.71
CA PRO A 147 -11.35 -8.86 -12.14
C PRO A 147 -12.74 -9.38 -12.50
N ASP A 148 -13.38 -10.14 -11.61
CA ASP A 148 -14.66 -10.78 -11.88
C ASP A 148 -15.80 -9.93 -11.29
N LYS A 149 -16.84 -9.68 -12.10
CA LYS A 149 -18.00 -8.89 -11.67
C LYS A 149 -18.85 -9.61 -10.62
N ASP A 150 -18.84 -10.93 -10.69
CA ASP A 150 -19.61 -11.78 -9.79
C ASP A 150 -18.84 -12.01 -8.50
N THR A 151 -19.47 -11.62 -7.39
CA THR A 151 -18.87 -11.62 -6.06
C THR A 151 -18.44 -13.01 -5.63
N GLN A 152 -19.01 -14.09 -6.14
CA GLN A 152 -18.61 -15.45 -5.76
C GLN A 152 -17.15 -15.78 -6.14
N PHE A 153 -16.57 -15.06 -7.10
CA PHE A 153 -15.17 -15.22 -7.53
C PHE A 153 -14.20 -14.32 -6.77
N CYS A 154 -14.72 -13.31 -6.04
CA CYS A 154 -13.93 -12.23 -5.43
C CYS A 154 -14.05 -12.17 -3.91
N LEU A 155 -15.26 -12.36 -3.40
CA LEU A 155 -15.58 -12.44 -1.97
C LEU A 155 -15.59 -13.90 -1.51
N TYR A 156 -15.29 -14.09 -0.22
CA TYR A 156 -15.06 -15.36 0.48
C TYR A 156 -13.77 -16.08 0.08
#